data_AF-A0A258CQ65-F1
#
_entry.id   AF-A0A258CQ65-F1
#
_cell.length_a   1.000
_cell.length_b   1.000
_cell.length_c   1.000
_cell.angle_alpha   90.00
_cell.angle_beta   90.00
_cell.angle_gamma   90.00
#
_symmetry.space_group_name_H-M   'P 1'
#
loop_
_entity.id
_entity.type
_entity.pdbx_description
1 polymer ?
#
loop_
_entity_poly.entity_id
_entity_poly.type
_entity_poly.pdbx_seq_one_letter_code
_entity_poly.pdbx_strand_id
1 'polypeptide(L)'
;MADMRRLMLLRHAKSNWPEGVADRERPLATRGREAAPVMGRYLAEELLLPDLVLVSPARRTQETWQLVAPMLPERPAVQHEPRIYEAKTQRLLAVVQETGPAVRTLLMIGHNPGFEELAALLTGHGDRYAAARMSQKYPTCGLAVLDFAVEDWRDVAPRGGRLDRFVTPASLGEGPDECTALIQNLIEGAALPVLKAAGEGRIARVRLVPQPDPDIPRFPYEAHRASLSGPERRWPDSTRRISELRVEIDYERAAGWFKGPATLTLDIVDYPGEWLLDLALIGLDYKSWSRQAVGDARKAHRRAAAAAWLADLPARDPAGAPDEMAAEAASDLFKAYLARLRADPEAVAVTPPGRFLMPGDLEGSPALTFAPLDLGADTEPQAGTLAGLMAERFEAYKRVVVAPFFRDHFARLDRQIVLVDVLAALDAGAPALADLETALGQALAAFQVGRNSWLSSLFAPRIERVLFAATKADHVHHSSHDRLAAVMSHLVGRAAARAQGAGARVESMALAAVRATREVRIRQGREDLPAIAGVPEAGDELPERPEAVFDPAASWQIRAPRFRPPLVAPDAGGRTRPPPQIRLDRALEFLIGDRLA
;
A
#
# COMPACT_ATOMS: atom_id res chain seq x y z
N MET A 1 -25.51 23.30 -17.88
CA MET A 1 -24.35 22.41 -17.67
C MET A 1 -23.91 21.99 -19.05
N ALA A 2 -22.65 22.21 -19.45
CA ALA A 2 -22.20 21.82 -20.78
C ALA A 2 -22.41 20.30 -20.96
N ASP A 3 -22.95 19.86 -22.10
CA ASP A 3 -23.10 18.44 -22.39
C ASP A 3 -21.70 17.83 -22.47
N MET A 4 -21.45 16.77 -21.70
CA MET A 4 -20.12 16.21 -21.49
C MET A 4 -20.10 14.76 -21.94
N ARG A 5 -19.12 14.39 -22.76
CA ARG A 5 -18.87 13.01 -23.19
C ARG A 5 -17.71 12.43 -22.42
N ARG A 6 -17.83 11.21 -21.92
CA ARG A 6 -16.80 10.51 -21.14
C ARG A 6 -16.30 9.28 -21.88
N LEU A 7 -15.01 9.26 -22.19
CA LEU A 7 -14.33 8.10 -22.77
C LEU A 7 -13.54 7.37 -21.69
N MET A 8 -13.79 6.07 -21.56
CA MET A 8 -13.06 5.17 -20.69
C MET A 8 -12.29 4.15 -21.52
N LEU A 9 -10.98 4.08 -21.36
CA LEU A 9 -10.11 3.17 -22.10
C LEU A 9 -9.56 2.13 -21.12
N LEU A 10 -10.09 0.90 -21.15
CA LEU A 10 -9.59 -0.19 -20.32
C LEU A 10 -8.72 -1.13 -21.15
N ARG A 11 -7.42 -1.20 -20.86
CA ARG A 11 -6.56 -2.24 -21.43
C ARG A 11 -6.97 -3.59 -20.86
N HIS A 12 -7.00 -4.63 -21.70
CA HIS A 12 -7.29 -5.99 -21.26
C HIS A 12 -6.42 -6.44 -20.06
N ALA A 13 -6.97 -7.34 -19.25
CA ALA A 13 -6.27 -7.94 -18.12
C ALA A 13 -5.10 -8.83 -18.58
N LYS A 14 -4.19 -9.18 -17.66
CA LYS A 14 -2.98 -9.94 -18.01
C LYS A 14 -3.34 -11.27 -18.68
N SER A 15 -2.87 -11.45 -19.91
CA SER A 15 -3.05 -12.68 -20.69
C SER A 15 -1.97 -13.72 -20.42
N ASN A 16 -2.32 -14.99 -20.62
CA ASN A 16 -1.40 -16.11 -20.61
C ASN A 16 -0.78 -16.32 -22.01
N TRP A 17 0.25 -17.17 -22.09
CA TRP A 17 0.89 -17.61 -23.34
C TRP A 17 1.00 -19.14 -23.38
N PRO A 18 -0.11 -19.87 -23.55
CA PRO A 18 -0.06 -21.32 -23.74
C PRO A 18 0.59 -21.65 -25.09
N GLU A 19 1.35 -22.74 -25.14
CA GLU A 19 1.97 -23.23 -26.37
C GLU A 19 0.90 -23.64 -27.40
N GLY A 20 1.11 -23.30 -28.68
CA GLY A 20 0.22 -23.67 -29.78
C GLY A 20 -1.08 -22.85 -29.90
N VAL A 21 -1.28 -21.81 -29.10
CA VAL A 21 -2.50 -20.96 -29.14
C VAL A 21 -2.25 -19.69 -29.95
N ALA A 22 -3.11 -19.42 -30.95
CA ALA A 22 -3.07 -18.18 -31.75
C ALA A 22 -3.29 -16.94 -30.88
N ASP A 23 -2.69 -15.78 -31.24
CA ASP A 23 -2.71 -14.59 -30.36
C ASP A 23 -4.12 -14.19 -29.92
N ARG A 24 -5.06 -14.16 -30.87
CA ARG A 24 -6.46 -13.79 -30.63
C ARG A 24 -7.17 -14.72 -29.64
N GLU A 25 -6.74 -15.98 -29.56
CA GLU A 25 -7.32 -17.03 -28.70
C GLU A 25 -6.62 -17.15 -27.34
N ARG A 26 -5.64 -16.28 -27.05
CA ARG A 26 -4.95 -16.31 -25.77
C ARG A 26 -5.89 -15.98 -24.60
N PRO A 27 -5.99 -16.85 -23.58
CA PRO A 27 -6.82 -16.60 -22.41
C PRO A 27 -6.14 -15.63 -21.44
N LEU A 28 -6.88 -15.20 -20.42
CA LEU A 28 -6.33 -14.53 -19.24
C LEU A 28 -5.44 -15.49 -18.42
N ALA A 29 -4.36 -14.94 -17.88
CA ALA A 29 -3.60 -15.58 -16.81
C ALA A 29 -4.32 -15.41 -15.47
N THR A 30 -3.95 -16.20 -14.45
CA THR A 30 -4.53 -16.11 -13.09
C THR A 30 -4.57 -14.68 -12.56
N ARG A 31 -3.44 -13.96 -12.62
CA ARG A 31 -3.35 -12.55 -12.23
C ARG A 31 -4.32 -11.63 -12.99
N GLY A 32 -4.60 -11.93 -14.26
CA GLY A 32 -5.58 -11.18 -15.04
C GLY A 32 -7.02 -11.45 -14.58
N ARG A 33 -7.32 -12.69 -14.19
CA ARG A 33 -8.62 -13.08 -13.66
C ARG A 33 -8.92 -12.46 -12.29
N GLU A 34 -7.90 -12.27 -11.48
CA GLU A 34 -8.00 -11.59 -10.18
C GLU A 34 -8.12 -10.06 -10.34
N ALA A 35 -7.39 -9.47 -11.28
CA ALA A 35 -7.36 -8.02 -11.48
C ALA A 35 -8.63 -7.45 -12.13
N ALA A 36 -9.28 -8.19 -13.03
CA ALA A 36 -10.45 -7.70 -13.76
C ALA A 36 -11.66 -7.39 -12.86
N PRO A 37 -12.04 -8.25 -11.89
CA PRO A 37 -13.09 -7.94 -10.92
C PRO A 37 -12.78 -6.71 -10.07
N VAL A 38 -11.52 -6.49 -9.69
CA VAL A 38 -11.09 -5.29 -8.94
C VAL A 38 -11.42 -4.02 -9.73
N MET A 39 -11.09 -4.00 -11.03
CA MET A 39 -11.43 -2.86 -11.89
C MET A 39 -12.95 -2.72 -12.11
N GLY A 40 -13.69 -3.83 -12.18
CA GLY A 40 -15.15 -3.78 -12.28
C GLY A 40 -15.81 -3.19 -11.04
N ARG A 41 -15.36 -3.57 -9.85
CA ARG A 41 -15.82 -2.98 -8.58
C ARG A 41 -15.50 -1.49 -8.51
N TYR A 42 -14.28 -1.12 -8.87
CA TYR A 42 -13.87 0.28 -8.96
C TYR A 42 -14.79 1.11 -9.88
N LEU A 43 -15.13 0.59 -11.07
CA LEU A 43 -16.05 1.28 -11.98
C LEU A 43 -17.44 1.49 -11.36
N ALA A 44 -17.95 0.50 -10.63
CA ALA A 44 -19.24 0.58 -9.96
C ALA A 44 -19.23 1.59 -8.80
N GLU A 45 -18.21 1.54 -7.95
CA GLU A 45 -18.05 2.41 -6.77
C GLU A 45 -17.89 3.88 -7.13
N GLU A 46 -17.13 4.17 -8.18
CA GLU A 46 -16.88 5.53 -8.66
C GLU A 46 -17.97 6.07 -9.59
N LEU A 47 -19.07 5.32 -9.76
CA LEU A 47 -20.17 5.64 -10.67
C LEU A 47 -19.69 5.88 -12.11
N LEU A 48 -18.64 5.16 -12.52
CA LEU A 48 -18.08 5.16 -13.87
C LEU A 48 -18.86 4.16 -14.74
N LEU A 49 -20.16 4.42 -14.87
CA LEU A 49 -21.10 3.53 -15.55
C LEU A 49 -21.18 3.89 -17.04
N PRO A 50 -20.77 2.99 -17.96
CA PRO A 50 -20.87 3.24 -19.39
C PRO A 50 -22.30 3.07 -19.89
N ASP A 51 -22.70 3.83 -20.91
CA ASP A 51 -23.92 3.57 -21.68
C ASP A 51 -23.67 2.49 -22.74
N LEU A 52 -22.45 2.50 -23.32
CA LEU A 52 -22.00 1.58 -24.35
C LEU A 52 -20.60 1.06 -24.04
N VAL A 53 -20.41 -0.25 -24.24
CA VAL A 53 -19.12 -0.93 -24.12
C VAL A 53 -18.72 -1.52 -25.46
N LEU A 54 -17.59 -1.08 -26.00
CA LEU A 54 -16.98 -1.62 -27.21
C LEU A 54 -15.82 -2.55 -26.83
N VAL A 55 -15.96 -3.84 -27.13
CA VAL A 55 -14.97 -4.86 -26.75
C VAL A 55 -14.29 -5.41 -27.99
N SER A 56 -12.96 -5.42 -28.01
CA SER A 56 -12.21 -6.15 -29.04
C SER A 56 -12.61 -7.63 -29.07
N PRO A 57 -12.63 -8.29 -30.24
CA PRO A 57 -13.04 -9.69 -30.36
C PRO A 57 -11.95 -10.71 -29.97
N ALA A 58 -10.93 -10.29 -29.22
CA ALA A 58 -9.88 -11.19 -28.70
C ALA A 58 -10.36 -11.86 -27.41
N ARG A 59 -10.00 -13.12 -27.20
CA ARG A 59 -10.44 -13.89 -26.03
C ARG A 59 -10.11 -13.19 -24.72
N ARG A 60 -8.87 -12.68 -24.55
CA ARG A 60 -8.46 -11.92 -23.36
C ARG A 60 -9.29 -10.65 -23.08
N THR A 61 -9.73 -9.92 -24.12
CA THR A 61 -10.59 -8.72 -23.94
C THR A 61 -12.01 -9.14 -23.57
N GLN A 62 -12.51 -10.22 -24.16
CA GLN A 62 -13.82 -10.80 -23.84
C GLN A 62 -13.85 -11.35 -22.40
N GLU A 63 -12.85 -12.13 -22.00
CA GLU A 63 -12.73 -12.64 -20.62
C GLU A 63 -12.55 -11.49 -19.60
N THR A 64 -11.84 -10.42 -19.96
CA THR A 64 -11.75 -9.22 -19.09
C THR A 64 -13.13 -8.62 -18.88
N TRP A 65 -13.91 -8.42 -19.94
CA TRP A 65 -15.27 -7.88 -19.85
C TRP A 65 -16.21 -8.80 -19.06
N GLN A 66 -16.13 -10.13 -19.28
CA GLN A 66 -16.94 -11.11 -18.55
C GLN A 66 -16.71 -11.08 -17.03
N LEU A 67 -15.53 -10.63 -16.58
CA LEU A 67 -15.19 -10.49 -15.17
C LEU A 67 -15.49 -9.08 -14.61
N VAL A 68 -15.46 -8.05 -15.46
CA VAL A 68 -15.81 -6.67 -15.11
C VAL A 68 -17.33 -6.48 -15.03
N ALA A 69 -18.06 -6.94 -16.03
CA ALA A 69 -19.50 -6.70 -16.20
C ALA A 69 -20.36 -7.13 -15.00
N PRO A 70 -20.11 -8.29 -14.33
CA PRO A 70 -20.89 -8.70 -13.17
C PRO A 70 -20.75 -7.80 -11.95
N MET A 71 -19.73 -6.94 -11.91
CA MET A 71 -19.52 -6.00 -10.81
C MET A 71 -20.31 -4.70 -10.98
N LEU A 72 -20.82 -4.42 -12.19
CA LEU A 72 -21.58 -3.20 -12.46
C LEU A 72 -23.04 -3.34 -11.99
N PRO A 73 -23.65 -2.27 -11.46
CA PRO A 73 -25.04 -2.30 -10.98
C PRO A 73 -26.05 -2.50 -12.11
N GLU A 74 -25.72 -2.05 -13.32
CA GLU A 74 -26.55 -2.17 -14.52
C GLU A 74 -25.76 -2.81 -15.66
N ARG A 75 -26.48 -3.48 -16.57
CA ARG A 75 -25.87 -4.08 -17.76
C ARG A 75 -25.89 -3.07 -18.92
N PRO A 76 -24.75 -2.47 -19.28
CA PRO A 76 -24.68 -1.54 -20.39
C PRO A 76 -24.87 -2.27 -21.73
N ALA A 77 -25.17 -1.52 -22.80
CA ALA A 77 -25.13 -2.08 -24.14
C ALA A 77 -23.69 -2.51 -24.48
N VAL A 78 -23.51 -3.69 -25.08
CA VAL A 78 -22.18 -4.22 -25.42
C VAL A 78 -22.14 -4.53 -26.90
N GLN A 79 -21.08 -4.10 -27.58
CA GLN A 79 -20.82 -4.41 -28.98
C GLN A 79 -19.40 -4.91 -29.16
N HIS A 80 -19.24 -5.90 -30.04
CA HIS A 80 -17.92 -6.39 -30.42
C HIS A 80 -17.43 -5.55 -31.60
N GLU A 81 -16.29 -4.89 -31.42
CA GLU A 81 -15.75 -3.96 -32.43
C GLU A 81 -14.41 -4.50 -32.95
N PRO A 82 -14.39 -5.17 -34.12
CA PRO A 82 -13.19 -5.71 -34.72
C PRO A 82 -12.09 -4.67 -34.96
N ARG A 83 -12.47 -3.41 -35.16
CA ARG A 83 -11.53 -2.30 -35.41
C ARG A 83 -10.72 -1.89 -34.17
N ILE A 84 -10.95 -2.50 -33.00
CA ILE A 84 -10.13 -2.29 -31.79
C ILE A 84 -8.93 -3.25 -31.71
N TYR A 85 -9.00 -4.43 -32.35
CA TYR A 85 -7.95 -5.43 -32.26
C TYR A 85 -6.66 -4.96 -32.96
N GLU A 86 -5.57 -4.83 -32.19
CA GLU A 86 -4.24 -4.37 -32.66
C GLU A 86 -4.30 -3.09 -33.51
N ALA A 87 -5.25 -2.20 -33.21
CA ALA A 87 -5.51 -1.03 -34.02
C ALA A 87 -4.59 0.15 -33.69
N LYS A 88 -4.20 0.89 -34.73
CA LYS A 88 -3.46 2.16 -34.60
C LYS A 88 -4.36 3.27 -34.07
N THR A 89 -3.77 4.28 -33.46
CA THR A 89 -4.44 5.43 -32.82
C THR A 89 -5.53 6.06 -33.70
N GLN A 90 -5.24 6.33 -34.98
CA GLN A 90 -6.19 6.96 -35.90
C GLN A 90 -7.46 6.11 -36.12
N ARG A 91 -7.31 4.78 -36.13
CA ARG A 91 -8.44 3.86 -36.29
C ARG A 91 -9.30 3.84 -35.04
N LEU A 92 -8.68 3.86 -33.87
CA LEU A 92 -9.38 3.93 -32.59
C LEU A 92 -10.09 5.27 -32.40
N LEU A 93 -9.48 6.38 -32.83
CA LEU A 93 -10.14 7.71 -32.82
C LEU A 93 -11.39 7.72 -33.72
N ALA A 94 -11.32 7.13 -34.91
CA ALA A 94 -12.50 7.00 -35.78
C ALA A 94 -13.63 6.20 -35.11
N VAL A 95 -13.29 5.10 -34.40
CA VAL A 95 -14.28 4.33 -33.62
C VAL A 95 -14.95 5.20 -32.54
N VAL A 96 -14.17 6.04 -31.83
CA VAL A 96 -14.73 7.00 -30.87
C VAL A 96 -15.66 7.99 -31.57
N GLN A 97 -15.22 8.62 -32.66
CA GLN A 97 -15.97 9.65 -33.39
C GLN A 97 -17.24 9.13 -34.07
N GLU A 98 -17.32 7.84 -34.40
CA GLU A 98 -18.49 7.18 -34.98
C GLU A 98 -19.51 6.71 -33.92
N THR A 99 -19.22 6.92 -32.63
CA THR A 99 -20.13 6.54 -31.55
C THR A 99 -21.43 7.34 -31.62
N GLY A 100 -22.57 6.66 -31.51
CA GLY A 100 -23.88 7.28 -31.66
C GLY A 100 -24.14 8.41 -30.66
N PRO A 101 -24.88 9.47 -31.05
CA PRO A 101 -25.04 10.69 -30.24
C PRO A 101 -25.82 10.48 -28.93
N ALA A 102 -26.48 9.34 -28.74
CA ALA A 102 -27.17 9.00 -27.49
C ALA A 102 -26.21 8.54 -26.36
N VAL A 103 -25.01 8.07 -26.69
CA VAL A 103 -24.04 7.52 -25.72
C VAL A 103 -23.28 8.65 -25.05
N ARG A 104 -23.44 8.89 -23.76
CA ARG A 104 -22.66 9.89 -23.02
C ARG A 104 -21.35 9.32 -22.47
N THR A 105 -21.38 8.09 -21.98
CA THR A 105 -20.23 7.41 -21.41
C THR A 105 -19.88 6.17 -22.25
N LEU A 106 -18.73 6.20 -22.91
CA LEU A 106 -18.23 5.11 -23.74
C LEU A 106 -17.08 4.38 -23.02
N LEU A 107 -17.19 3.07 -22.84
CA LEU A 107 -16.07 2.21 -22.41
C LEU A 107 -15.55 1.41 -23.59
N MET A 108 -14.25 1.49 -23.86
CA MET A 108 -13.57 0.62 -24.82
C MET A 108 -12.66 -0.36 -24.08
N ILE A 109 -12.67 -1.64 -24.46
CA ILE A 109 -11.79 -2.68 -23.91
C ILE A 109 -10.91 -3.25 -25.02
N GLY A 110 -9.60 -3.00 -24.92
CA GLY A 110 -8.67 -3.23 -26.02
C GLY A 110 -7.21 -3.42 -25.60
N HIS A 111 -6.29 -3.01 -26.48
CA HIS A 111 -4.88 -3.41 -26.45
C HIS A 111 -3.94 -2.22 -26.52
N ASN A 112 -2.73 -2.43 -26.02
CA ASN A 112 -1.60 -1.54 -26.26
C ASN A 112 -0.79 -2.00 -27.48
N PRO A 113 -0.04 -1.08 -28.12
CA PRO A 113 0.16 0.33 -27.73
C PRO A 113 -1.00 1.27 -28.08
N GLY A 114 -1.96 0.85 -28.92
CA GLY A 114 -3.01 1.73 -29.45
C GLY A 114 -3.82 2.51 -28.40
N PHE A 115 -4.19 1.89 -27.27
CA PHE A 115 -4.94 2.58 -26.20
C PHE A 115 -4.10 3.63 -25.47
N GLU A 116 -2.85 3.31 -25.19
CA GLU A 116 -1.89 4.23 -24.56
C GLU A 116 -1.66 5.45 -25.43
N GLU A 117 -1.39 5.22 -26.72
CA GLU A 117 -1.21 6.29 -27.70
C GLU A 117 -2.48 7.14 -27.87
N LEU A 118 -3.67 6.52 -27.86
CA LEU A 118 -4.93 7.26 -27.98
C LEU A 118 -5.20 8.12 -26.74
N ALA A 119 -5.01 7.56 -25.55
CA ALA A 119 -5.19 8.30 -24.30
C ALA A 119 -4.23 9.50 -24.23
N ALA A 120 -2.97 9.31 -24.63
CA ALA A 120 -1.98 10.36 -24.71
C ALA A 120 -2.33 11.43 -25.76
N LEU A 121 -2.78 11.02 -26.96
CA LEU A 121 -3.19 11.91 -28.05
C LEU A 121 -4.36 12.81 -27.64
N LEU A 122 -5.35 12.25 -26.93
CA LEU A 122 -6.58 12.95 -26.57
C LEU A 122 -6.42 13.84 -25.33
N THR A 123 -5.49 13.53 -24.43
CA THR A 123 -5.28 14.32 -23.21
C THR A 123 -4.68 15.69 -23.53
N GLY A 124 -5.46 16.76 -23.31
CA GLY A 124 -4.97 18.14 -23.40
C GLY A 124 -4.60 18.75 -22.06
N HIS A 125 -5.37 18.45 -21.02
CA HIS A 125 -5.24 18.97 -19.67
C HIS A 125 -5.90 18.00 -18.68
N GLY A 126 -5.89 18.29 -17.37
CA GLY A 126 -6.49 17.42 -16.34
C GLY A 126 -5.51 17.12 -15.20
N ASP A 127 -5.70 15.98 -14.56
CA ASP A 127 -4.83 15.51 -13.48
C ASP A 127 -3.40 15.27 -14.00
N ARG A 128 -2.46 16.12 -13.54
CA ARG A 128 -1.05 16.09 -13.96
C ARG A 128 -0.33 14.82 -13.49
N TYR A 129 -0.71 14.27 -12.33
CA TYR A 129 -0.11 13.05 -11.79
C TYR A 129 -0.63 11.82 -12.55
N ALA A 130 -1.94 11.78 -12.83
CA ALA A 130 -2.52 10.75 -13.69
C ALA A 130 -1.88 10.76 -15.09
N ALA A 131 -1.66 11.96 -15.66
CA ALA A 131 -1.03 12.11 -16.96
C ALA A 131 0.43 11.63 -16.96
N ALA A 132 1.19 11.95 -15.91
CA ALA A 132 2.57 11.49 -15.74
C ALA A 132 2.63 9.96 -15.67
N ARG A 133 1.82 9.32 -14.81
CA ARG A 133 1.77 7.85 -14.69
C ARG A 133 1.36 7.17 -15.99
N MET A 134 0.34 7.69 -16.67
CA MET A 134 -0.13 7.18 -17.95
C MET A 134 0.96 7.26 -19.03
N SER A 135 1.75 8.34 -19.05
CA SER A 135 2.85 8.53 -20.01
C SER A 135 4.07 7.64 -19.77
N GLN A 136 4.23 7.15 -18.54
CA GLN A 136 5.31 6.22 -18.17
C GLN A 136 4.96 4.80 -18.59
N LYS A 137 3.72 4.35 -18.28
CA LYS A 137 3.28 2.99 -18.59
C LYS A 137 1.77 2.87 -18.53
N TYR A 138 1.22 2.13 -19.48
CA TYR A 138 -0.20 1.77 -19.48
C TYR A 138 -0.38 0.25 -19.29
N PRO A 139 -0.25 -0.28 -18.05
CA PRO A 139 -0.20 -1.73 -17.80
C PRO A 139 -1.54 -2.43 -18.07
N THR A 140 -1.54 -3.76 -18.10
CA THR A 140 -2.76 -4.57 -18.24
C THR A 140 -3.76 -4.23 -17.13
N CYS A 141 -5.06 -4.14 -17.47
CA CYS A 141 -6.11 -3.57 -16.62
C CYS A 141 -5.95 -2.07 -16.27
N GLY A 142 -5.05 -1.34 -16.91
CA GLY A 142 -5.02 0.13 -16.80
C GLY A 142 -6.28 0.75 -17.40
N LEU A 143 -6.84 1.75 -16.71
CA LEU A 143 -8.04 2.49 -17.06
C LEU A 143 -7.71 3.99 -17.10
N ALA A 144 -7.85 4.61 -18.28
CA ALA A 144 -7.87 6.06 -18.43
C ALA A 144 -9.31 6.54 -18.57
N VAL A 145 -9.68 7.60 -17.86
CA VAL A 145 -10.99 8.25 -17.96
C VAL A 145 -10.78 9.68 -18.45
N LEU A 146 -11.35 10.01 -19.61
CA LEU A 146 -11.25 11.33 -20.22
C LEU A 146 -12.64 11.94 -20.39
N ASP A 147 -12.78 13.19 -19.97
CA ASP A 147 -13.97 14.00 -20.16
C ASP A 147 -13.78 15.00 -21.32
N PHE A 148 -14.77 15.14 -22.18
CA PHE A 148 -14.78 16.06 -23.30
C PHE A 148 -15.97 17.00 -23.19
N ALA A 149 -15.71 18.31 -23.24
CA ALA A 149 -16.75 19.34 -23.31
C ALA A 149 -17.24 19.52 -24.75
N VAL A 150 -17.81 18.46 -25.33
CA VAL A 150 -18.34 18.41 -26.70
C VAL A 150 -19.74 17.82 -26.69
N GLU A 151 -20.61 18.30 -27.59
CA GLU A 151 -21.96 17.76 -27.72
C GLU A 151 -21.98 16.46 -28.52
N ASP A 152 -21.08 16.30 -29.50
CA ASP A 152 -21.04 15.13 -30.40
C ASP A 152 -19.66 14.45 -30.36
N TRP A 153 -19.65 13.11 -30.41
CA TRP A 153 -18.40 12.34 -30.45
C TRP A 153 -17.54 12.68 -31.66
N ARG A 154 -18.13 13.12 -32.77
CA ARG A 154 -17.43 13.59 -33.98
C ARG A 154 -16.48 14.76 -33.70
N ASP A 155 -16.76 15.54 -32.66
CA ASP A 155 -15.97 16.70 -32.27
C ASP A 155 -14.83 16.35 -31.30
N VAL A 156 -14.67 15.08 -30.90
CA VAL A 156 -13.51 14.62 -30.13
C VAL A 156 -12.25 14.77 -30.98
N ALA A 157 -11.41 15.72 -30.58
CA ALA A 157 -10.17 16.07 -31.27
C ALA A 157 -8.93 15.77 -30.41
N PRO A 158 -7.75 15.62 -31.04
CA PRO A 158 -6.48 15.58 -30.32
C PRO A 158 -6.36 16.72 -29.30
N ARG A 159 -5.87 16.40 -28.11
CA ARG A 159 -5.75 17.32 -26.96
C ARG A 159 -7.06 17.99 -26.51
N GLY A 160 -8.22 17.49 -26.94
CA GLY A 160 -9.52 18.02 -26.54
C GLY A 160 -10.05 17.49 -25.21
N GLY A 161 -9.46 16.42 -24.68
CA GLY A 161 -9.93 15.75 -23.46
C GLY A 161 -9.27 16.28 -22.19
N ARG A 162 -10.06 16.34 -21.12
CA ARG A 162 -9.58 16.46 -19.74
C ARG A 162 -9.36 15.06 -19.17
N LEU A 163 -8.13 14.70 -18.84
CA LEU A 163 -7.87 13.46 -18.10
C LEU A 163 -8.41 13.62 -16.68
N ASP A 164 -9.48 12.90 -16.38
CA ASP A 164 -10.09 12.86 -15.05
C ASP A 164 -9.22 12.00 -14.12
N ARG A 165 -8.87 10.78 -14.57
CA ARG A 165 -8.03 9.85 -13.80
C ARG A 165 -7.37 8.78 -14.64
N PHE A 166 -6.30 8.20 -14.09
CA PHE A 166 -5.62 7.01 -14.60
C PHE A 166 -5.39 6.01 -13.47
N VAL A 167 -5.99 4.83 -13.60
CA VAL A 167 -6.14 3.83 -12.52
C VAL A 167 -5.66 2.48 -13.00
N THR A 168 -5.07 1.70 -12.11
CA THR A 168 -4.57 0.35 -12.37
C THR A 168 -4.94 -0.55 -11.19
N PRO A 169 -4.95 -1.88 -11.32
CA PRO A 169 -5.20 -2.77 -10.19
C PRO A 169 -4.21 -2.54 -9.03
N ALA A 170 -2.94 -2.25 -9.36
CA ALA A 170 -1.92 -1.95 -8.36
C ALA A 170 -2.20 -0.65 -7.61
N SER A 171 -2.92 0.29 -8.22
CA SER A 171 -3.36 1.51 -7.55
C SER A 171 -4.64 1.33 -6.74
N LEU A 172 -5.14 0.10 -6.52
CA LEU A 172 -6.39 -0.20 -5.80
C LEU A 172 -6.22 -1.22 -4.62
N GLY A 173 -5.00 -1.51 -4.13
CA GLY A 173 -4.77 -2.33 -2.90
C GLY A 173 -4.91 -1.58 -1.55
N GLU A 174 -5.13 -2.30 -0.44
CA GLU A 174 -5.75 -1.87 0.86
C GLU A 174 -4.81 -1.52 2.05
N GLY A 175 -5.18 -0.54 2.91
CA GLY A 175 -4.61 -0.04 4.21
C GLY A 175 -4.39 1.52 4.41
N PRO A 176 -5.03 2.32 5.30
CA PRO A 176 -4.61 2.30 6.70
C PRO A 176 -5.78 2.72 7.60
N ASP A 177 -6.37 1.75 8.28
CA ASP A 177 -7.42 2.01 9.25
C ASP A 177 -6.88 2.66 10.53
N GLU A 178 -5.59 2.51 10.84
CA GLU A 178 -5.05 2.98 12.13
C GLU A 178 -5.00 4.49 12.27
N CYS A 179 -4.47 5.21 11.27
CA CYS A 179 -4.47 6.67 11.26
C CYS A 179 -5.92 7.19 11.25
N THR A 180 -6.77 6.60 10.41
CA THR A 180 -8.18 6.98 10.30
C THR A 180 -8.91 6.83 11.63
N ALA A 181 -8.76 5.67 12.30
CA ALA A 181 -9.41 5.39 13.56
C ALA A 181 -8.85 6.23 14.71
N LEU A 182 -7.54 6.50 14.73
CA LEU A 182 -6.92 7.43 15.68
C LEU A 182 -7.53 8.83 15.57
N ILE A 183 -7.57 9.38 14.36
CA ILE A 183 -8.14 10.70 14.10
C ILE A 183 -9.64 10.72 14.47
N GLN A 184 -10.38 9.68 14.10
CA GLN A 184 -11.80 9.57 14.40
C GLN A 184 -12.06 9.49 15.92
N ASN A 185 -11.29 8.70 16.66
CA ASN A 185 -11.44 8.60 18.12
C ASN A 185 -11.17 9.94 18.82
N LEU A 186 -10.21 10.73 18.33
CA LEU A 186 -9.91 12.06 18.87
C LEU A 186 -11.00 13.08 18.53
N ILE A 187 -11.46 13.13 17.27
CA ILE A 187 -12.46 14.12 16.81
C ILE A 187 -13.86 13.83 17.35
N GLU A 188 -14.28 12.57 17.33
CA GLU A 188 -15.64 12.17 17.70
C GLU A 188 -15.81 11.96 19.21
N GLY A 189 -14.78 12.28 20.00
CA GLY A 189 -14.83 12.26 21.46
C GLY A 189 -15.00 10.86 22.04
N ALA A 190 -14.23 9.89 21.52
CA ALA A 190 -14.24 8.53 22.06
C ALA A 190 -13.89 8.52 23.56
N ALA A 191 -14.37 7.49 24.26
CA ALA A 191 -13.91 7.22 25.62
C ALA A 191 -12.44 6.75 25.57
N LEU A 192 -11.52 7.63 25.97
CA LEU A 192 -10.08 7.36 26.05
C LEU A 192 -9.59 7.44 27.50
N PRO A 193 -10.05 6.55 28.40
CA PRO A 193 -9.82 6.67 29.84
C PRO A 193 -8.35 6.57 30.25
N VAL A 194 -7.50 5.91 29.46
CA VAL A 194 -6.06 5.80 29.75
C VAL A 194 -5.30 7.07 29.37
N LEU A 195 -5.80 7.84 28.39
CA LEU A 195 -5.24 9.14 28.06
C LEU A 195 -5.65 10.14 29.15
N LYS A 196 -4.71 10.55 30.01
CA LYS A 196 -5.05 11.28 31.24
C LYS A 196 -5.87 12.54 30.98
N ALA A 197 -5.50 13.32 29.96
CA ALA A 197 -6.23 14.53 29.60
C ALA A 197 -7.68 14.24 29.18
N ALA A 198 -7.95 13.11 28.53
CA ALA A 198 -9.30 12.70 28.18
C ALA A 198 -10.05 12.12 29.41
N GLY A 199 -9.40 11.22 30.16
CA GLY A 199 -9.97 10.59 31.36
C GLY A 199 -10.30 11.57 32.49
N GLU A 200 -9.55 12.67 32.60
CA GLU A 200 -9.78 13.76 33.55
C GLU A 200 -10.75 14.83 33.01
N GLY A 201 -11.28 14.65 31.78
CA GLY A 201 -12.21 15.61 31.16
C GLY A 201 -11.58 16.95 30.77
N ARG A 202 -10.26 17.00 30.56
CA ARG A 202 -9.51 18.22 30.24
C ARG A 202 -9.46 18.55 28.75
N ILE A 203 -9.75 17.60 27.86
CA ILE A 203 -9.86 17.86 26.42
C ILE A 203 -11.18 18.57 26.15
N ALA A 204 -11.11 19.83 25.73
CA ALA A 204 -12.28 20.65 25.44
C ALA A 204 -12.79 20.43 24.01
N ARG A 205 -11.89 20.36 23.03
CA ARG A 205 -12.26 20.23 21.62
C ARG A 205 -11.11 19.68 20.78
N VAL A 206 -11.45 18.87 19.78
CA VAL A 206 -10.53 18.42 18.73
C VAL A 206 -11.07 18.82 17.37
N ARG A 207 -10.22 19.34 16.47
CA ARG A 207 -10.63 19.74 15.11
C ARG A 207 -9.54 19.46 14.08
N LEU A 208 -9.96 19.18 12.85
CA LEU A 208 -9.08 19.24 11.69
C LEU A 208 -8.81 20.69 11.32
N VAL A 209 -7.55 21.00 10.99
CA VAL A 209 -7.15 22.31 10.47
C VAL A 209 -6.27 22.12 9.23
N PRO A 210 -6.05 23.17 8.42
CA PRO A 210 -5.15 23.09 7.27
C PRO A 210 -3.75 22.63 7.68
N GLN A 211 -3.21 21.69 6.91
CA GLN A 211 -1.88 21.13 7.11
C GLN A 211 -0.78 22.16 6.76
N PRO A 212 0.45 22.01 7.28
CA PRO A 212 1.53 22.97 7.06
C PRO A 212 2.19 22.89 5.68
N ASP A 213 2.40 21.70 5.13
CA ASP A 213 3.28 21.50 3.98
C ASP A 213 2.44 21.32 2.70
N PRO A 214 2.40 22.31 1.79
CA PRO A 214 1.56 22.26 0.58
C PRO A 214 2.05 21.25 -0.46
N ASP A 215 3.32 20.84 -0.37
CA ASP A 215 3.95 19.87 -1.27
C ASP A 215 3.66 18.42 -0.88
N ILE A 216 3.15 18.20 0.34
CA ILE A 216 2.77 16.88 0.83
C ILE A 216 1.27 16.66 0.61
N PRO A 217 0.86 15.55 0.03
CA PRO A 217 -0.55 15.21 -0.11
C PRO A 217 -1.31 15.17 1.22
N ARG A 218 -2.53 15.70 1.26
CA ARG A 218 -3.39 15.54 2.44
C ARG A 218 -3.81 14.08 2.61
N PHE A 219 -3.75 13.57 3.84
CA PHE A 219 -4.30 12.27 4.20
C PHE A 219 -5.83 12.27 3.96
N PRO A 220 -6.38 11.32 3.20
CA PRO A 220 -7.79 11.32 2.77
C PRO A 220 -8.73 10.80 3.86
N TYR A 221 -8.68 11.43 5.04
CA TYR A 221 -9.41 11.02 6.25
C TYR A 221 -10.92 10.82 6.02
N GLU A 222 -11.57 11.76 5.33
CA GLU A 222 -13.03 11.71 5.14
C GLU A 222 -13.44 10.52 4.26
N ALA A 223 -12.65 10.22 3.22
CA ALA A 223 -12.89 9.08 2.34
C ALA A 223 -12.67 7.77 3.10
N HIS A 224 -11.59 7.66 3.86
CA HIS A 224 -11.30 6.47 4.68
C HIS A 224 -12.39 6.21 5.72
N ARG A 225 -12.86 7.27 6.40
CA ARG A 225 -13.97 7.17 7.35
C ARG A 225 -15.24 6.67 6.66
N ALA A 226 -15.56 7.21 5.47
CA ALA A 226 -16.73 6.80 4.71
C ALA A 226 -16.66 5.32 4.29
N SER A 227 -15.49 4.81 3.91
CA SER A 227 -15.29 3.38 3.59
C SER A 227 -15.58 2.48 4.80
N LEU A 228 -15.07 2.85 5.98
CA LEU A 228 -15.26 2.09 7.22
C LEU A 228 -16.74 2.05 7.66
N SER A 229 -17.42 3.20 7.64
CA SER A 229 -18.81 3.32 8.10
C SER A 229 -19.86 3.08 7.01
N GLY A 230 -19.44 2.91 5.76
CA GLY A 230 -20.32 2.71 4.62
C GLY A 230 -21.12 1.41 4.69
N PRO A 231 -22.18 1.26 3.87
CA PRO A 231 -23.00 0.04 3.86
C PRO A 231 -22.19 -1.22 3.56
N GLU A 232 -21.11 -1.06 2.79
CA GLU A 232 -20.22 -2.14 2.42
C GLU A 232 -19.07 -2.38 3.40
N ARG A 233 -18.93 -1.58 4.48
CA ARG A 233 -17.92 -1.75 5.55
C ARG A 233 -16.60 -2.26 4.99
N ARG A 234 -15.85 -1.39 4.31
CA ARG A 234 -14.60 -1.73 3.65
C ARG A 234 -13.43 -1.08 4.38
N TRP A 235 -12.31 -1.79 4.40
CA TRP A 235 -11.06 -1.18 4.86
C TRP A 235 -10.60 -0.09 3.88
N PRO A 236 -9.98 1.00 4.37
CA PRO A 236 -9.37 2.03 3.53
C PRO A 236 -8.25 1.49 2.61
N ASP A 237 -7.85 2.27 1.60
CA ASP A 237 -6.78 1.92 0.64
C ASP A 237 -5.37 2.07 1.20
N SER A 238 -4.41 1.22 0.75
CA SER A 238 -3.02 1.11 1.25
C SER A 238 -2.24 2.43 1.18
N THR A 239 -1.47 2.79 2.21
CA THR A 239 -0.56 3.95 2.17
C THR A 239 0.51 3.68 1.12
N ARG A 240 0.48 4.41 -0.01
CA ARG A 240 1.44 4.22 -1.12
C ARG A 240 2.42 5.35 -1.32
N ARG A 241 2.17 6.47 -0.67
CA ARG A 241 3.02 7.64 -0.66
C ARG A 241 2.89 8.35 0.68
N ILE A 242 3.80 9.25 0.94
CA ILE A 242 3.70 10.15 2.09
C ILE A 242 2.42 10.99 1.99
N SER A 243 1.73 11.15 3.10
CA SER A 243 0.61 12.06 3.25
C SER A 243 0.58 12.64 4.66
N GLU A 244 -0.10 13.77 4.84
CA GLU A 244 -0.16 14.45 6.12
C GLU A 244 -1.56 14.97 6.48
N LEU A 245 -1.77 15.16 7.78
CA LEU A 245 -2.95 15.81 8.32
C LEU A 245 -2.59 16.58 9.58
N ARG A 246 -3.29 17.69 9.82
CA ARG A 246 -3.17 18.44 11.07
C ARG A 246 -4.43 18.40 11.89
N VAL A 247 -4.26 18.17 13.19
CA VAL A 247 -5.30 18.19 14.21
C VAL A 247 -4.93 19.21 15.30
N GLU A 248 -5.89 20.00 15.78
CA GLU A 248 -5.72 20.83 16.97
C GLU A 248 -6.55 20.28 18.13
N ILE A 249 -5.91 20.12 19.29
CA ILE A 249 -6.51 19.65 20.54
C ILE A 249 -6.50 20.82 21.52
N ASP A 250 -7.65 21.43 21.76
CA ASP A 250 -7.83 22.40 22.84
C ASP A 250 -8.03 21.65 24.16
N TYR A 251 -7.24 21.99 25.18
CA TYR A 251 -7.25 21.31 26.47
C TYR A 251 -6.92 22.25 27.64
N GLU A 252 -7.26 21.83 28.85
CA GLU A 252 -6.85 22.48 30.10
C GLU A 252 -5.58 21.84 30.66
N ARG A 253 -4.56 22.63 31.00
CA ARG A 253 -3.32 22.13 31.63
C ARG A 253 -3.57 21.71 33.08
N ALA A 254 -3.02 20.56 33.49
CA ALA A 254 -3.31 19.98 34.81
C ALA A 254 -2.52 20.64 35.95
N ALA A 255 -1.29 21.12 35.69
CA ALA A 255 -0.40 21.67 36.73
C ALA A 255 0.64 22.68 36.21
N GLY A 256 1.32 23.37 37.14
CA GLY A 256 2.42 24.30 36.86
C GLY A 256 2.03 25.80 36.94
N TRP A 257 2.99 26.69 36.68
CA TRP A 257 2.80 28.14 36.68
C TRP A 257 1.88 28.64 35.54
N PHE A 258 1.59 27.78 34.55
CA PHE A 258 0.82 28.09 33.35
C PHE A 258 -0.52 27.35 33.28
N LYS A 259 -1.16 27.08 34.43
CA LYS A 259 -2.52 26.49 34.49
C LYS A 259 -3.50 27.32 33.65
N GLY A 260 -4.34 26.65 32.87
CA GLY A 260 -5.35 27.28 32.00
C GLY A 260 -5.40 26.67 30.60
N PRO A 261 -6.14 27.32 29.68
CA PRO A 261 -6.41 26.79 28.36
C PRO A 261 -5.15 26.78 27.48
N ALA A 262 -5.03 25.74 26.68
CA ALA A 262 -3.93 25.52 25.76
C ALA A 262 -4.42 24.79 24.51
N THR A 263 -3.64 24.88 23.43
CA THR A 263 -3.88 24.11 22.21
C THR A 263 -2.62 23.35 21.85
N LEU A 264 -2.76 22.04 21.64
CA LEU A 264 -1.74 21.19 21.04
C LEU A 264 -2.05 21.04 19.55
N THR A 265 -1.14 21.50 18.70
CA THR A 265 -1.18 21.21 17.26
C THR A 265 -0.43 19.90 17.00
N LEU A 266 -1.12 18.92 16.45
CA LEU A 266 -0.60 17.61 16.12
C LEU A 266 -0.57 17.42 14.60
N ASP A 267 0.64 17.35 14.05
CA ASP A 267 0.89 16.95 12.67
C ASP A 267 1.08 15.43 12.60
N ILE A 268 0.24 14.77 11.80
CA ILE A 268 0.27 13.33 11.58
C ILE A 268 0.75 13.11 10.16
N VAL A 269 1.93 12.50 10.03
CA VAL A 269 2.52 12.14 8.74
C VAL A 269 2.44 10.62 8.59
N ASP A 270 1.73 10.17 7.56
CA ASP A 270 1.59 8.77 7.19
C ASP A 270 2.49 8.47 5.98
N TYR A 271 3.31 7.43 6.07
CA TYR A 271 4.21 7.03 4.98
C TYR A 271 4.43 5.51 4.98
N PRO A 272 4.73 4.91 3.81
CA PRO A 272 4.90 3.45 3.71
C PRO A 272 6.03 2.94 4.60
N GLY A 273 5.77 1.92 5.42
CA GLY A 273 6.76 1.34 6.33
C GLY A 273 8.00 0.80 5.61
N GLU A 274 7.85 0.37 4.36
CA GLU A 274 8.95 -0.11 3.52
C GLU A 274 10.03 0.95 3.31
N TRP A 275 9.66 2.23 3.35
CA TRP A 275 10.59 3.33 3.14
C TRP A 275 11.60 3.50 4.30
N LEU A 276 11.29 2.97 5.49
CA LEU A 276 12.23 2.92 6.61
C LEU A 276 13.37 1.94 6.37
N LEU A 277 13.12 0.86 5.63
CA LEU A 277 14.11 -0.17 5.34
C LEU A 277 15.24 0.38 4.47
N ASP A 278 14.91 1.32 3.59
CA ASP A 278 15.90 1.96 2.72
C ASP A 278 16.93 2.77 3.51
N LEU A 279 16.60 3.21 4.72
CA LEU A 279 17.56 3.90 5.57
C LEU A 279 18.74 2.99 5.97
N ALA A 280 18.53 1.66 6.01
CA ALA A 280 19.59 0.70 6.22
C ALA A 280 20.62 0.69 5.07
N LEU A 281 20.24 1.17 3.87
CA LEU A 281 21.15 1.26 2.72
C LEU A 281 22.15 2.40 2.85
N ILE A 282 21.89 3.42 3.68
CA ILE A 282 22.76 4.60 3.82
C ILE A 282 24.20 4.18 4.21
N GLY A 283 24.33 3.19 5.09
CA GLY A 283 25.61 2.69 5.58
C GLY A 283 26.22 1.53 4.78
N LEU A 284 25.58 1.08 3.69
CA LEU A 284 26.04 -0.05 2.89
C LEU A 284 26.56 0.44 1.54
N ASP A 285 27.65 -0.17 1.07
CA ASP A 285 28.04 -0.09 -0.33
C ASP A 285 27.29 -1.14 -1.16
N TYR A 286 27.31 -0.97 -2.49
CA TYR A 286 26.63 -1.89 -3.41
C TYR A 286 27.11 -3.34 -3.26
N LYS A 287 28.42 -3.56 -3.05
CA LYS A 287 28.99 -4.91 -2.96
C LYS A 287 28.42 -5.66 -1.75
N SER A 288 28.40 -5.01 -0.60
CA SER A 288 27.91 -5.55 0.66
C SER A 288 26.40 -5.81 0.60
N TRP A 289 25.64 -4.84 0.10
CA TRP A 289 24.20 -5.00 -0.12
C TRP A 289 23.91 -6.16 -1.08
N SER A 290 24.66 -6.24 -2.18
CA SER A 290 24.42 -7.25 -3.21
C SER A 290 24.66 -8.66 -2.69
N ARG A 291 25.77 -8.88 -1.97
CA ARG A 291 26.08 -10.16 -1.34
C ARG A 291 25.04 -10.57 -0.30
N GLN A 292 24.57 -9.60 0.49
CA GLN A 292 23.51 -9.86 1.47
C GLN A 292 22.21 -10.28 0.79
N ALA A 293 21.75 -9.52 -0.21
CA ALA A 293 20.50 -9.81 -0.90
C ALA A 293 20.51 -11.19 -1.61
N VAL A 294 21.62 -11.53 -2.27
CA VAL A 294 21.80 -12.85 -2.91
C VAL A 294 21.86 -13.97 -1.85
N GLY A 295 22.57 -13.75 -0.74
CA GLY A 295 22.62 -14.69 0.37
C GLY A 295 21.25 -14.96 0.99
N ASP A 296 20.46 -13.91 1.21
CA ASP A 296 19.10 -14.00 1.73
C ASP A 296 18.17 -14.76 0.78
N ALA A 297 18.23 -14.48 -0.52
CA ALA A 297 17.43 -15.20 -1.51
C ALA A 297 17.75 -16.70 -1.60
N ARG A 298 18.97 -17.11 -1.26
CA ARG A 298 19.39 -18.51 -1.22
C ARG A 298 18.89 -19.27 0.02
N LYS A 299 18.36 -18.59 1.05
CA LYS A 299 17.77 -19.23 2.23
C LYS A 299 16.60 -20.14 1.81
N ALA A 300 16.43 -21.28 2.50
CA ALA A 300 15.48 -22.31 2.12
C ALA A 300 14.05 -21.80 1.97
N HIS A 301 13.56 -20.98 2.90
CA HIS A 301 12.21 -20.43 2.90
C HIS A 301 11.98 -19.32 1.85
N ARG A 302 13.03 -18.71 1.31
CA ARG A 302 12.96 -17.65 0.28
C ARG A 302 13.21 -18.16 -1.14
N ARG A 303 13.83 -19.33 -1.27
CA ARG A 303 14.30 -19.89 -2.56
C ARG A 303 13.19 -20.02 -3.59
N ALA A 304 12.00 -20.44 -3.18
CA ALA A 304 10.85 -20.59 -4.06
C ALA A 304 10.39 -19.22 -4.64
N ALA A 305 10.27 -18.20 -3.78
CA ALA A 305 9.92 -16.85 -4.23
C ALA A 305 11.00 -16.23 -5.14
N ALA A 306 12.27 -16.52 -4.83
CA ALA A 306 13.43 -16.00 -5.55
C ALA A 306 13.79 -16.78 -6.82
N ALA A 307 13.15 -17.91 -7.11
CA ALA A 307 13.60 -18.86 -8.12
C ALA A 307 13.90 -18.24 -9.49
N ALA A 308 12.98 -17.40 -9.99
CA ALA A 308 13.13 -16.74 -11.29
C ALA A 308 14.33 -15.77 -11.32
N TRP A 309 14.57 -15.05 -10.23
CA TRP A 309 15.70 -14.12 -10.14
C TRP A 309 17.03 -14.86 -9.95
N LEU A 310 17.06 -15.88 -9.09
CA LEU A 310 18.26 -16.72 -8.88
C LEU A 310 18.69 -17.47 -10.14
N ALA A 311 17.75 -17.89 -10.99
CA ALA A 311 18.05 -18.56 -12.25
C ALA A 311 18.69 -17.63 -13.28
N ASP A 312 18.42 -16.33 -13.17
CA ASP A 312 18.89 -15.28 -14.09
C ASP A 312 20.25 -14.69 -13.66
N LEU A 313 20.58 -14.73 -12.36
CA LEU A 313 21.87 -14.23 -11.83
C LEU A 313 23.12 -14.75 -12.60
N PRO A 314 23.26 -16.06 -12.92
CA PRO A 314 24.45 -16.55 -13.62
C PRO A 314 24.61 -16.02 -15.04
N ALA A 315 23.53 -15.54 -15.67
CA ALA A 315 23.58 -14.97 -17.02
C ALA A 315 24.09 -13.52 -17.02
N ARG A 316 24.28 -12.91 -15.84
CA ARG A 316 24.70 -11.52 -15.68
C ARG A 316 26.17 -11.45 -15.28
N ASP A 317 27.05 -11.31 -16.26
CA ASP A 317 28.47 -11.09 -16.00
C ASP A 317 28.69 -9.73 -15.31
N PRO A 318 29.11 -9.68 -14.03
CA PRO A 318 29.34 -8.42 -13.34
C PRO A 318 30.51 -7.60 -13.91
N ALA A 319 31.48 -8.27 -14.55
CA ALA A 319 32.63 -7.65 -15.21
C ALA A 319 32.36 -7.33 -16.69
N GLY A 320 31.23 -7.79 -17.23
CA GLY A 320 30.80 -7.53 -18.59
C GLY A 320 30.47 -6.05 -18.84
N ALA A 321 30.31 -5.69 -20.12
CA ALA A 321 29.98 -4.32 -20.52
C ALA A 321 28.63 -3.86 -19.93
N PRO A 322 28.46 -2.55 -19.63
CA PRO A 322 27.20 -2.01 -19.16
C PRO A 322 26.12 -2.18 -20.23
N ASP A 323 24.97 -2.68 -19.80
CA ASP A 323 23.80 -2.90 -20.67
C ASP A 323 22.54 -2.45 -19.92
N GLU A 324 21.88 -1.44 -20.50
CA GLU A 324 20.67 -0.81 -20.01
C GLU A 324 19.48 -1.77 -19.94
N MET A 325 19.27 -2.55 -21.00
CA MET A 325 18.16 -3.50 -21.07
C MET A 325 18.40 -4.67 -20.11
N ALA A 326 19.66 -5.11 -20.00
CA ALA A 326 20.02 -6.12 -19.02
C ALA A 326 19.75 -5.60 -17.61
N ALA A 327 20.13 -4.36 -17.30
CA ALA A 327 19.91 -3.78 -15.97
C ALA A 327 18.42 -3.64 -15.61
N GLU A 328 17.59 -3.20 -16.55
CA GLU A 328 16.14 -3.12 -16.38
C GLU A 328 15.53 -4.51 -16.16
N ALA A 329 15.89 -5.50 -17.00
CA ALA A 329 15.41 -6.87 -16.84
C ALA A 329 15.81 -7.50 -15.49
N ALA A 330 17.03 -7.21 -15.01
CA ALA A 330 17.49 -7.66 -13.68
C ALA A 330 16.63 -7.05 -12.58
N SER A 331 16.38 -5.75 -12.68
CA SER A 331 15.59 -4.98 -11.73
C SER A 331 14.16 -5.48 -11.67
N ASP A 332 13.54 -5.78 -12.82
CA ASP A 332 12.17 -6.31 -12.89
C ASP A 332 12.05 -7.69 -12.23
N LEU A 333 13.02 -8.59 -12.45
CA LEU A 333 13.05 -9.89 -11.78
C LEU A 333 13.25 -9.75 -10.27
N PHE A 334 14.12 -8.84 -9.84
CA PHE A 334 14.35 -8.57 -8.42
C PHE A 334 13.12 -7.94 -7.75
N LYS A 335 12.47 -6.95 -8.39
CA LYS A 335 11.18 -6.37 -7.93
C LYS A 335 10.10 -7.45 -7.84
N ALA A 336 10.02 -8.35 -8.80
CA ALA A 336 9.07 -9.46 -8.77
C ALA A 336 9.36 -10.43 -7.61
N TYR A 337 10.64 -10.69 -7.29
CA TYR A 337 11.02 -11.44 -6.10
C TYR A 337 10.59 -10.72 -4.81
N LEU A 338 10.92 -9.44 -4.65
CA LEU A 338 10.50 -8.65 -3.49
C LEU A 338 8.97 -8.65 -3.34
N ALA A 339 8.24 -8.49 -4.45
CA ALA A 339 6.78 -8.50 -4.43
C ALA A 339 6.20 -9.86 -3.99
N ARG A 340 6.87 -10.97 -4.30
CA ARG A 340 6.48 -12.31 -3.81
C ARG A 340 6.77 -12.50 -2.32
N LEU A 341 7.85 -11.92 -1.80
CA LEU A 341 8.09 -11.90 -0.35
C LEU A 341 7.01 -11.11 0.39
N ARG A 342 6.42 -10.11 -0.27
CA ARG A 342 5.35 -9.26 0.24
C ARG A 342 3.95 -9.71 -0.21
N ALA A 343 3.77 -10.95 -0.65
CA ALA A 343 2.51 -11.39 -1.27
C ALA A 343 1.28 -11.32 -0.33
N ASP A 344 1.48 -11.03 0.96
CA ASP A 344 0.42 -10.62 1.87
C ASP A 344 0.43 -9.08 2.05
N PRO A 345 -0.68 -8.36 1.80
CA PRO A 345 -0.79 -6.91 1.99
C PRO A 345 -0.33 -6.39 3.36
N GLU A 346 -0.31 -7.25 4.37
CA GLU A 346 0.05 -6.92 5.76
C GLU A 346 1.47 -7.36 6.15
N ALA A 347 2.18 -8.04 5.24
CA ALA A 347 3.57 -8.40 5.47
C ALA A 347 4.45 -7.14 5.42
N VAL A 348 5.10 -6.83 6.56
CA VAL A 348 6.23 -5.90 6.58
C VAL A 348 7.23 -6.39 5.55
N ALA A 349 7.50 -5.60 4.50
CA ALA A 349 8.55 -5.96 3.57
C ALA A 349 9.85 -6.18 4.36
N VAL A 350 10.46 -7.34 4.21
CA VAL A 350 11.60 -7.72 5.04
C VAL A 350 12.94 -7.35 4.40
N THR A 351 12.94 -6.77 3.19
CA THR A 351 14.17 -6.56 2.42
C THR A 351 14.13 -5.24 1.63
N PRO A 352 15.11 -4.34 1.79
CA PRO A 352 15.25 -3.16 0.95
C PRO A 352 15.71 -3.51 -0.47
N PRO A 353 15.41 -2.69 -1.50
CA PRO A 353 14.89 -1.33 -1.38
C PRO A 353 13.37 -1.25 -1.26
N GLY A 354 12.87 -0.42 -0.35
CA GLY A 354 11.44 -0.25 -0.08
C GLY A 354 10.68 0.38 -1.25
N ARG A 355 11.28 1.34 -1.95
CA ARG A 355 10.65 1.97 -3.13
C ARG A 355 10.54 1.04 -4.35
N PHE A 356 11.12 -0.17 -4.30
CA PHE A 356 10.88 -1.17 -5.34
C PHE A 356 9.50 -1.82 -5.20
N LEU A 357 8.95 -1.84 -3.99
CA LEU A 357 7.61 -2.31 -3.68
C LEU A 357 6.60 -1.16 -3.68
N MET A 358 7.01 -0.02 -3.13
CA MET A 358 6.18 1.18 -2.96
C MET A 358 6.87 2.38 -3.61
N PRO A 359 6.89 2.47 -4.95
CA PRO A 359 7.66 3.49 -5.65
C PRO A 359 7.14 4.93 -5.44
N GLY A 360 5.88 5.09 -5.01
CA GLY A 360 5.25 6.40 -4.87
C GLY A 360 5.38 7.20 -6.17
N ASP A 361 5.85 8.45 -6.07
CA ASP A 361 6.04 9.34 -7.22
C ASP A 361 7.26 8.98 -8.09
N LEU A 362 8.06 7.98 -7.71
CA LEU A 362 9.25 7.53 -8.44
C LEU A 362 8.98 6.33 -9.36
N GLU A 363 7.72 5.94 -9.53
CA GLU A 363 7.34 4.86 -10.44
C GLU A 363 7.92 5.14 -11.85
N GLY A 364 8.58 4.14 -12.45
CA GLY A 364 9.23 4.28 -13.76
C GLY A 364 10.56 5.07 -13.77
N SER A 365 11.04 5.56 -12.64
CA SER A 365 12.33 6.29 -12.59
C SER A 365 13.52 5.36 -12.89
N PRO A 366 14.52 5.81 -13.68
CA PRO A 366 15.80 5.11 -13.82
C PRO A 366 16.51 4.88 -12.48
N ALA A 367 16.23 5.71 -11.46
CA ALA A 367 16.74 5.49 -10.10
C ALA A 367 16.26 4.18 -9.46
N LEU A 368 15.23 3.54 -10.03
CA LEU A 368 14.69 2.25 -9.59
C LEU A 368 15.07 1.11 -10.56
N THR A 369 16.10 1.26 -11.40
CA THR A 369 16.48 0.26 -12.42
C THR A 369 17.83 -0.40 -12.11
N PHE A 370 17.99 -0.87 -10.87
CA PHE A 370 19.15 -1.65 -10.45
C PHE A 370 18.73 -2.95 -9.77
N ALA A 371 19.65 -3.90 -9.63
CA ALA A 371 19.46 -5.16 -8.95
C ALA A 371 20.77 -5.65 -8.32
N PRO A 372 20.70 -6.54 -7.31
CA PRO A 372 21.87 -7.26 -6.85
C PRO A 372 22.42 -8.19 -7.95
N LEU A 373 23.73 -8.28 -8.04
CA LEU A 373 24.48 -9.26 -8.84
C LEU A 373 25.21 -10.25 -7.92
N ASP A 374 25.53 -11.43 -8.45
CA ASP A 374 26.36 -12.41 -7.74
C ASP A 374 27.84 -12.00 -7.85
N LEU A 375 28.27 -11.13 -6.93
CA LEU A 375 29.64 -10.66 -6.87
C LEU A 375 30.51 -11.69 -6.14
N GLY A 376 31.54 -12.19 -6.84
CA GLY A 376 32.57 -13.03 -6.23
C GLY A 376 33.29 -12.31 -5.09
N ALA A 377 34.08 -13.06 -4.30
CA ALA A 377 34.81 -12.48 -3.18
C ALA A 377 35.70 -11.29 -3.59
N ASP A 378 36.34 -11.43 -4.75
CA ASP A 378 37.34 -10.51 -5.30
C ASP A 378 36.77 -9.56 -6.38
N THR A 379 35.49 -9.68 -6.72
CA THR A 379 34.87 -8.84 -7.74
C THR A 379 34.48 -7.48 -7.13
N GLU A 380 35.14 -6.42 -7.59
CA GLU A 380 34.79 -5.04 -7.26
C GLU A 380 33.97 -4.40 -8.38
N PRO A 381 32.93 -3.60 -8.07
CA PRO A 381 32.26 -2.76 -9.05
C PRO A 381 33.24 -1.75 -9.66
N GLN A 382 33.45 -1.82 -10.97
CA GLN A 382 34.36 -0.93 -11.70
C GLN A 382 33.59 -0.10 -12.72
N ALA A 383 34.01 1.15 -12.93
CA ALA A 383 33.41 2.01 -13.95
C ALA A 383 33.51 1.35 -15.34
N GLY A 384 32.43 1.40 -16.11
CA GLY A 384 32.37 0.76 -17.42
C GLY A 384 32.10 -0.75 -17.40
N THR A 385 31.65 -1.32 -16.27
CA THR A 385 31.08 -2.68 -16.20
C THR A 385 29.62 -2.66 -15.78
N LEU A 386 28.91 -3.79 -15.95
CA LEU A 386 27.54 -3.96 -15.46
C LEU A 386 27.46 -3.78 -13.94
N ALA A 387 28.41 -4.31 -13.17
CA ALA A 387 28.46 -4.08 -11.73
C ALA A 387 28.69 -2.60 -11.38
N GLY A 388 29.52 -1.89 -12.16
CA GLY A 388 29.70 -0.44 -12.02
C GLY A 388 28.41 0.35 -12.24
N LEU A 389 27.67 0.03 -13.32
CA LEU A 389 26.38 0.65 -13.61
C LEU A 389 25.37 0.44 -12.47
N MET A 390 25.28 -0.80 -11.95
CA MET A 390 24.39 -1.12 -10.83
C MET A 390 24.79 -0.39 -9.54
N ALA A 391 26.10 -0.31 -9.26
CA ALA A 391 26.61 0.40 -8.09
C ALA A 391 26.34 1.91 -8.18
N GLU A 392 26.53 2.52 -9.36
CA GLU A 392 26.22 3.93 -9.58
C GLU A 392 24.73 4.21 -9.35
N ARG A 393 23.84 3.36 -9.87
CA ARG A 393 22.39 3.48 -9.65
C ARG A 393 21.99 3.29 -8.20
N PHE A 394 22.62 2.35 -7.50
CA PHE A 394 22.41 2.16 -6.07
C PHE A 394 22.81 3.40 -5.25
N GLU A 395 23.97 3.99 -5.53
CA GLU A 395 24.39 5.23 -4.86
C GLU A 395 23.54 6.44 -5.28
N ALA A 396 23.09 6.49 -6.53
CA ALA A 396 22.14 7.50 -6.99
C ALA A 396 20.79 7.37 -6.26
N TYR A 397 20.28 6.15 -6.06
CA TYR A 397 19.09 5.88 -5.28
C TYR A 397 19.23 6.37 -3.84
N LYS A 398 20.35 6.05 -3.17
CA LYS A 398 20.64 6.57 -1.82
C LYS A 398 20.63 8.10 -1.78
N ARG A 399 21.26 8.76 -2.75
CA ARG A 399 21.39 10.22 -2.81
C ARG A 399 20.10 10.96 -3.18
N VAL A 400 19.31 10.42 -4.10
CA VAL A 400 18.15 11.10 -4.72
C VAL A 400 16.83 10.67 -4.10
N VAL A 401 16.76 9.46 -3.51
CA VAL A 401 15.53 8.91 -2.96
C VAL A 401 15.59 8.82 -1.44
N VAL A 402 16.62 8.17 -0.91
CA VAL A 402 16.68 7.84 0.52
C VAL A 402 17.05 9.06 1.37
N ALA A 403 18.12 9.76 1.00
CA ALA A 403 18.63 10.90 1.77
C ALA A 403 17.65 12.09 1.82
N PRO A 404 16.96 12.49 0.72
CA PRO A 404 15.97 13.56 0.78
C PRO A 404 14.78 13.19 1.68
N PHE A 405 14.24 11.98 1.55
CA PHE A 405 13.16 11.53 2.44
C PHE A 405 13.55 11.61 3.92
N PHE A 406 14.77 11.16 4.26
CA PHE A 406 15.26 11.22 5.62
C PHE A 406 15.37 12.66 6.13
N ARG A 407 16.01 13.54 5.35
CA ARG A 407 16.27 14.93 5.74
C ARG A 407 14.99 15.76 5.80
N ASP A 408 14.12 15.62 4.81
CA ASP A 408 13.01 16.54 4.57
C ASP A 408 11.76 16.13 5.36
N HIS A 409 11.62 14.85 5.72
CA HIS A 409 10.48 14.34 6.49
C HIS A 409 10.90 13.68 7.80
N PHE A 410 11.72 12.63 7.74
CA PHE A 410 12.00 11.79 8.92
C PHE A 410 12.72 12.55 10.05
N ALA A 411 13.68 13.41 9.72
CA ALA A 411 14.43 14.20 10.70
C ALA A 411 13.57 15.23 11.46
N ARG A 412 12.38 15.55 10.93
CA ARG A 412 11.42 16.49 11.54
C ARG A 412 10.47 15.84 12.55
N LEU A 413 10.44 14.51 12.62
CA LEU A 413 9.51 13.79 13.49
C LEU A 413 9.92 13.90 14.97
N ASP A 414 8.97 14.24 15.84
CA ASP A 414 9.16 14.26 17.31
C ASP A 414 8.79 12.92 17.97
N ARG A 415 7.87 12.19 17.34
CA ARG A 415 7.24 10.96 17.83
C ARG A 415 7.07 9.98 16.67
N GLN A 416 7.25 8.68 16.93
CA GLN A 416 7.06 7.65 15.93
C GLN A 416 6.19 6.51 16.48
N ILE A 417 5.25 6.04 15.68
CA ILE A 417 4.61 4.72 15.85
C ILE A 417 4.98 3.84 14.66
N VAL A 418 5.40 2.61 14.92
CA VAL A 418 5.70 1.59 13.91
C VAL A 418 4.68 0.46 14.08
N LEU A 419 3.82 0.31 13.09
CA LEU A 419 2.77 -0.70 13.05
C LEU A 419 3.33 -2.00 12.47
N VAL A 420 3.10 -3.12 13.14
CA VAL A 420 3.65 -4.42 12.77
C VAL A 420 2.60 -5.50 12.92
N ASP A 421 2.31 -6.23 11.84
CA ASP A 421 1.48 -7.43 11.93
C ASP A 421 2.31 -8.65 12.39
N VAL A 422 2.40 -8.81 13.71
CA VAL A 422 3.10 -9.93 14.34
C VAL A 422 2.32 -11.24 14.15
N LEU A 423 1.00 -11.19 14.01
CA LEU A 423 0.16 -12.39 13.87
C LEU A 423 0.39 -13.06 12.51
N ALA A 424 0.46 -12.28 11.43
CA ALA A 424 0.81 -12.78 10.11
C ALA A 424 2.20 -13.42 10.08
N ALA A 425 3.19 -12.81 10.76
CA ALA A 425 4.54 -13.37 10.87
C ALA A 425 4.59 -14.67 11.68
N LEU A 426 3.77 -14.79 12.73
CA LEU A 426 3.64 -16.02 13.52
C LEU A 426 2.98 -17.16 12.70
N ASP A 427 1.94 -16.84 11.93
CA ASP A 427 1.26 -17.81 11.05
C ASP A 427 2.19 -18.32 9.93
N ALA A 428 2.99 -17.43 9.35
CA ALA A 428 4.02 -17.78 8.36
C ALA A 428 5.19 -18.60 8.93
N GLY A 429 5.32 -18.68 10.25
CA GLY A 429 6.28 -19.54 10.96
C GLY A 429 7.62 -18.88 11.29
N ALA A 430 8.48 -19.64 12.00
CA ALA A 430 9.73 -19.13 12.58
C ALA A 430 10.69 -18.42 11.60
N PRO A 431 10.86 -18.86 10.34
CA PRO A 431 11.71 -18.13 9.39
C PRO A 431 11.18 -16.73 9.03
N ALA A 432 9.87 -16.56 8.92
CA ALA A 432 9.24 -15.25 8.67
C ALA A 432 9.40 -14.32 9.88
N LEU A 433 9.26 -14.87 11.09
CA LEU A 433 9.48 -14.13 12.33
C LEU A 433 10.94 -13.65 12.47
N ALA A 434 11.92 -14.48 12.09
CA ALA A 434 13.34 -14.10 12.11
C ALA A 434 13.68 -13.03 11.05
N ASP A 435 13.04 -13.10 9.89
CA ASP A 435 13.17 -12.09 8.85
C ASP A 435 12.57 -10.75 9.31
N LEU A 436 11.41 -10.77 9.99
CA LEU A 436 10.80 -9.60 10.60
C LEU A 436 11.71 -8.98 11.67
N GLU A 437 12.28 -9.79 12.56
CA GLU A 437 13.25 -9.32 13.57
C GLU A 437 14.43 -8.59 12.92
N THR A 438 14.96 -9.16 11.83
CA THR A 438 16.07 -8.57 11.07
C THR A 438 15.68 -7.24 10.44
N ALA A 439 14.51 -7.17 9.80
CA ALA A 439 14.01 -5.96 9.14
C ALA A 439 13.75 -4.82 10.15
N LEU A 440 13.11 -5.13 11.29
CA LEU A 440 12.89 -4.16 12.37
C LEU A 440 14.22 -3.67 12.96
N GLY A 441 15.20 -4.56 13.12
CA GLY A 441 16.55 -4.19 13.55
C GLY A 441 17.25 -3.24 12.58
N GLN A 442 17.13 -3.48 11.28
CA GLN A 442 17.68 -2.62 10.23
C GLN A 442 17.00 -1.25 10.16
N ALA A 443 15.67 -1.21 10.20
CA ALA A 443 14.91 0.03 10.25
C ALA A 443 15.28 0.87 11.47
N LEU A 444 15.52 0.23 12.62
CA LEU A 444 15.93 0.91 13.86
C LEU A 444 17.37 1.43 13.84
N ALA A 445 18.27 0.81 13.07
CA ALA A 445 19.65 1.31 12.91
C ALA A 445 19.67 2.71 12.27
N ALA A 446 18.67 3.04 11.46
CA ALA A 446 18.52 4.34 10.82
C ALA A 446 18.35 5.51 11.81
N PHE A 447 17.70 5.27 12.95
CA PHE A 447 17.52 6.26 14.01
C PHE A 447 18.85 6.67 14.66
N GLN A 448 19.97 6.05 14.27
CA GLN A 448 21.30 6.30 14.81
C GLN A 448 22.24 7.04 13.84
N VAL A 449 21.81 7.31 12.60
CA VAL A 449 22.61 8.04 11.61
C VAL A 449 22.75 9.50 12.06
N GLY A 450 23.76 9.76 12.90
CA GLY A 450 23.93 11.05 13.58
C GLY A 450 25.06 11.11 14.62
N ARG A 451 25.59 9.97 15.12
CA ARG A 451 26.62 9.98 16.18
C ARG A 451 28.04 9.58 15.76
N ASN A 452 28.23 8.84 14.66
CA ASN A 452 29.55 8.30 14.28
C ASN A 452 30.24 9.01 13.10
N SER A 453 29.80 10.19 12.71
CA SER A 453 30.55 11.04 11.78
C SER A 453 30.50 12.48 12.26
N TRP A 454 31.65 13.13 12.37
CA TRP A 454 31.78 14.52 12.83
C TRP A 454 30.93 15.51 12.00
N LEU A 455 30.50 15.10 10.79
CA LEU A 455 29.62 15.84 9.88
C LEU A 455 28.10 15.59 10.08
N SER A 456 27.67 14.63 10.90
CA SER A 456 26.25 14.24 11.03
C SER A 456 25.50 14.83 12.23
N SER A 457 26.14 15.72 13.00
CA SER A 457 25.54 16.40 14.17
C SER A 457 24.42 17.39 13.82
N LEU A 458 24.31 17.82 12.56
CA LEU A 458 23.24 18.71 12.05
C LEU A 458 21.97 17.95 11.61
N PHE A 459 21.99 16.61 11.61
CA PHE A 459 20.91 15.75 11.10
C PHE A 459 20.45 14.68 12.10
N ALA A 460 20.76 14.84 13.39
CA ALA A 460 20.35 13.88 14.41
C ALA A 460 18.81 13.85 14.56
N PRO A 461 18.16 12.68 14.46
CA PRO A 461 16.71 12.59 14.58
C PRO A 461 16.24 13.07 15.95
N ARG A 462 15.20 13.91 15.96
CA ARG A 462 14.58 14.50 17.16
C ARG A 462 13.60 13.56 17.87
N ILE A 463 13.49 12.32 17.42
CA ILE A 463 12.45 11.39 17.88
C ILE A 463 12.70 11.01 19.34
N GLU A 464 11.92 11.61 20.23
CA GLU A 464 12.01 11.43 21.68
C GLU A 464 11.29 10.16 22.15
N ARG A 465 10.27 9.70 21.40
CA ARG A 465 9.47 8.51 21.72
C ARG A 465 9.17 7.67 20.48
N VAL A 466 9.42 6.37 20.57
CA VAL A 466 9.14 5.38 19.53
C VAL A 466 8.24 4.29 20.10
N LEU A 467 7.08 4.07 19.48
CA LEU A 467 6.15 3.01 19.85
C LEU A 467 6.16 1.91 18.79
N PHE A 468 6.42 0.68 19.20
CA PHE A 468 6.19 -0.50 18.37
C PHE A 468 4.84 -1.13 18.71
N ALA A 469 3.94 -1.13 17.74
CA ALA A 469 2.57 -1.60 17.92
C ALA A 469 2.34 -2.88 17.12
N ALA A 470 2.12 -3.99 17.81
CA ALA A 470 1.56 -5.19 17.21
C ALA A 470 0.09 -4.91 16.89
N THR A 471 -0.25 -4.80 15.61
CA THR A 471 -1.60 -4.47 15.14
C THR A 471 -2.53 -5.68 15.22
N LYS A 472 -3.82 -5.45 14.96
CA LYS A 472 -4.85 -6.50 14.89
C LYS A 472 -4.96 -7.34 16.16
N ALA A 473 -4.72 -6.72 17.32
CA ALA A 473 -4.85 -7.41 18.60
C ALA A 473 -6.27 -7.97 18.83
N ASP A 474 -7.29 -7.47 18.13
CA ASP A 474 -8.65 -8.00 18.17
C ASP A 474 -8.78 -9.37 17.48
N HIS A 475 -7.81 -9.80 16.68
CA HIS A 475 -7.76 -11.15 16.11
C HIS A 475 -7.30 -12.21 17.14
N VAL A 476 -7.03 -11.81 18.38
CA VAL A 476 -6.78 -12.72 19.49
C VAL A 476 -7.59 -12.31 20.73
N HIS A 477 -7.92 -13.29 21.56
CA HIS A 477 -8.60 -13.04 22.83
C HIS A 477 -7.75 -12.18 23.78
N HIS A 478 -8.37 -11.34 24.63
CA HIS A 478 -7.64 -10.40 25.49
C HIS A 478 -6.56 -11.03 26.38
N SER A 479 -6.75 -12.27 26.80
CA SER A 479 -5.77 -13.02 27.60
C SER A 479 -4.43 -13.24 26.88
N SER A 480 -4.38 -13.03 25.55
CA SER A 480 -3.18 -13.14 24.73
C SER A 480 -2.56 -11.78 24.37
N HIS A 481 -3.21 -10.64 24.67
CA HIS A 481 -2.69 -9.31 24.29
C HIS A 481 -1.32 -9.02 24.91
N ASP A 482 -1.12 -9.39 26.18
CA ASP A 482 0.16 -9.18 26.86
C ASP A 482 1.26 -10.11 26.34
N ARG A 483 0.89 -11.33 25.90
CA ARG A 483 1.82 -12.25 25.22
C ARG A 483 2.22 -11.70 23.86
N LEU A 484 1.27 -11.16 23.09
CA LEU A 484 1.55 -10.54 21.80
C LEU A 484 2.46 -9.30 21.95
N ALA A 485 2.21 -8.47 22.97
CA ALA A 485 3.08 -7.35 23.32
C ALA A 485 4.48 -7.83 23.74
N ALA A 486 4.59 -8.94 24.47
CA ALA A 486 5.87 -9.54 24.85
C ALA A 486 6.64 -10.09 23.63
N VAL A 487 5.97 -10.70 22.65
CA VAL A 487 6.59 -11.11 21.38
C VAL A 487 7.11 -9.89 20.63
N MET A 488 6.30 -8.83 20.48
CA MET A 488 6.73 -7.58 19.86
C MET A 488 7.97 -7.00 20.56
N SER A 489 7.95 -6.93 21.90
CA SER A 489 9.07 -6.47 22.72
C SER A 489 10.33 -7.31 22.50
N HIS A 490 10.19 -8.63 22.37
CA HIS A 490 11.32 -9.52 22.07
C HIS A 490 11.90 -9.24 20.68
N LEU A 491 11.06 -9.10 19.65
CA LEU A 491 11.48 -8.81 18.27
C LEU A 491 12.28 -7.51 18.17
N VAL A 492 11.90 -6.48 18.92
CA VAL A 492 12.62 -5.20 18.89
C VAL A 492 13.69 -5.09 19.97
N GLY A 493 13.77 -6.02 20.92
CA GLY A 493 14.56 -5.86 22.15
C GLY A 493 16.02 -5.49 21.91
N ARG A 494 16.67 -6.15 20.94
CA ARG A 494 18.08 -5.85 20.56
C ARG A 494 18.25 -4.43 20.01
N ALA A 495 17.26 -3.92 19.29
CA ALA A 495 17.32 -2.62 18.64
C ALA A 495 16.78 -1.50 19.55
N ALA A 496 15.75 -1.77 20.35
CA ALA A 496 15.20 -0.91 21.38
C ALA A 496 16.23 -0.56 22.46
N ALA A 497 16.99 -1.55 22.96
CA ALA A 497 18.05 -1.30 23.95
C ALA A 497 19.11 -0.30 23.44
N ARG A 498 19.41 -0.32 22.14
CA ARG A 498 20.37 0.61 21.53
C ARG A 498 19.77 2.01 21.31
N ALA A 499 18.51 2.10 20.90
CA ALA A 499 17.79 3.37 20.77
C ALA A 499 17.60 4.08 22.13
N GLN A 500 17.32 3.31 23.20
CA GLN A 500 17.26 3.84 24.57
C GLN A 500 18.61 4.42 25.03
N GLY A 501 19.73 3.81 24.65
CA GLY A 501 21.07 4.37 24.87
C GLY A 501 21.34 5.70 24.13
N ALA A 502 20.51 6.05 23.14
CA ALA A 502 20.56 7.32 22.42
C ALA A 502 19.60 8.39 22.99
N GLY A 503 18.83 8.08 24.04
CA GLY A 503 17.94 9.02 24.72
C GLY A 503 16.46 8.95 24.30
N ALA A 504 16.11 8.12 23.31
CA ALA A 504 14.72 7.90 22.92
C ALA A 504 14.03 6.91 23.87
N ARG A 505 12.79 7.21 24.27
CA ARG A 505 11.95 6.22 24.98
C ARG A 505 11.32 5.27 23.98
N VAL A 506 11.50 3.97 24.20
CA VAL A 506 10.92 2.93 23.34
C VAL A 506 9.96 2.08 24.15
N GLU A 507 8.72 1.94 23.68
CA GLU A 507 7.71 1.03 24.25
C GLU A 507 7.21 0.07 23.16
N SER A 508 6.69 -1.09 23.59
CA SER A 508 6.01 -2.04 22.71
C SER A 508 4.66 -2.41 23.30
N MET A 509 3.63 -2.49 22.47
CA MET A 509 2.29 -2.91 22.89
C MET A 509 1.56 -3.66 21.78
N ALA A 510 0.52 -4.39 22.15
CA ALA A 510 -0.49 -4.88 21.22
C ALA A 510 -1.66 -3.89 21.19
N LEU A 511 -2.17 -3.56 20.00
CA LEU A 511 -3.33 -2.68 19.83
C LEU A 511 -4.19 -3.11 18.64
N ALA A 512 -5.43 -2.61 18.61
CA ALA A 512 -6.28 -2.63 17.43
C ALA A 512 -6.93 -1.26 17.31
N ALA A 513 -6.63 -0.53 16.24
CA ALA A 513 -7.16 0.82 16.06
C ALA A 513 -8.66 0.77 15.71
N VAL A 514 -9.05 -0.23 14.91
CA VAL A 514 -10.42 -0.64 14.68
C VAL A 514 -10.59 -2.09 15.16
N ARG A 515 -11.51 -2.31 16.10
CA ARG A 515 -11.86 -3.64 16.59
C ARG A 515 -12.99 -4.22 15.74
N ALA A 516 -12.67 -5.15 14.85
CA ALA A 516 -13.62 -5.83 13.97
C ALA A 516 -14.26 -7.07 14.63
N THR A 517 -13.69 -7.55 15.73
CA THR A 517 -14.17 -8.76 16.44
C THR A 517 -14.80 -8.48 17.80
N ARG A 518 -15.64 -9.41 18.25
CA ARG A 518 -16.15 -9.48 19.63
C ARG A 518 -15.73 -10.79 20.28
N GLU A 519 -15.60 -10.78 21.59
CA GLU A 519 -15.30 -12.00 22.36
C GLU A 519 -16.57 -12.83 22.55
N VAL A 520 -16.43 -14.13 22.37
CA VAL A 520 -17.49 -15.11 22.57
C VAL A 520 -16.94 -16.32 23.33
N ARG A 521 -17.83 -17.08 23.96
CA ARG A 521 -17.49 -18.37 24.56
C ARG A 521 -18.14 -19.48 23.74
N ILE A 522 -17.34 -20.46 23.34
CA ILE A 522 -17.81 -21.64 22.61
C ILE A 522 -17.72 -22.83 23.56
N ARG A 523 -18.79 -23.61 23.63
CA ARG A 523 -18.84 -24.80 24.48
C ARG A 523 -18.47 -26.02 23.65
N GLN A 524 -17.33 -26.63 23.96
CA GLN A 524 -16.86 -27.86 23.31
C GLN A 524 -16.86 -28.99 24.33
N GLY A 525 -17.88 -29.85 24.27
CA GLY A 525 -18.10 -30.89 25.28
C GLY A 525 -18.41 -30.31 26.66
N ARG A 526 -17.51 -30.50 27.62
CA ARG A 526 -17.60 -29.94 28.99
C ARG A 526 -16.75 -28.68 29.20
N GLU A 527 -15.96 -28.29 28.21
CA GLU A 527 -15.06 -27.15 28.29
C GLU A 527 -15.69 -25.91 27.66
N ASP A 528 -15.52 -24.77 28.32
CA ASP A 528 -15.86 -23.46 27.78
C ASP A 528 -14.58 -22.83 27.23
N LEU A 529 -14.47 -22.71 25.91
CA LEU A 529 -13.30 -22.18 25.23
C LEU A 529 -13.50 -20.70 24.90
N PRO A 530 -12.51 -19.83 25.19
CA PRO A 530 -12.51 -18.45 24.75
C PRO A 530 -12.31 -18.38 23.24
N ALA A 531 -13.15 -17.61 22.56
CA ALA A 531 -13.07 -17.41 21.12
C ALA A 531 -13.40 -15.96 20.73
N ILE A 532 -13.17 -15.64 19.47
CA ILE A 532 -13.54 -14.37 18.86
C ILE A 532 -14.54 -14.62 17.73
N ALA A 533 -15.41 -13.64 17.48
CA ALA A 533 -16.36 -13.67 16.39
C ALA A 533 -16.38 -12.32 15.68
N GLY A 534 -16.46 -12.35 14.35
CA GLY A 534 -16.60 -11.17 13.51
C GLY A 534 -17.34 -11.53 12.22
N VAL A 535 -17.44 -10.57 11.29
CA VAL A 535 -18.01 -10.84 9.96
C VAL A 535 -16.85 -11.02 8.98
N PRO A 536 -16.66 -12.21 8.38
CA PRO A 536 -15.57 -12.43 7.45
C PRO A 536 -15.71 -11.59 6.17
N GLU A 537 -14.60 -11.32 5.51
CA GLU A 537 -14.58 -10.74 4.17
C GLU A 537 -15.06 -11.74 3.11
N ALA A 538 -15.55 -11.23 1.98
CA ALA A 538 -16.06 -12.08 0.91
C ALA A 538 -14.89 -12.86 0.25
N GLY A 539 -14.89 -14.19 0.38
CA GLY A 539 -13.86 -15.08 -0.18
C GLY A 539 -13.12 -15.91 0.88
N ASP A 540 -13.22 -15.54 2.15
CA ASP A 540 -12.70 -16.34 3.27
C ASP A 540 -13.75 -17.38 3.70
N GLU A 541 -13.87 -18.47 2.92
CA GLU A 541 -14.75 -19.59 3.27
C GLU A 541 -14.13 -20.43 4.41
N LEU A 542 -14.86 -20.53 5.53
CA LEU A 542 -14.57 -21.51 6.56
C LEU A 542 -14.95 -22.91 6.05
N PRO A 543 -14.21 -23.97 6.42
CA PRO A 543 -14.55 -25.33 6.00
C PRO A 543 -15.96 -25.70 6.47
N GLU A 544 -16.74 -26.38 5.60
CA GLU A 544 -18.09 -26.88 5.91
C GLU A 544 -18.13 -27.80 7.15
N ARG A 545 -16.98 -28.38 7.52
CA ARG A 545 -16.80 -29.20 8.72
C ARG A 545 -15.75 -28.57 9.65
N PRO A 546 -16.14 -28.11 10.85
CA PRO A 546 -15.21 -27.55 11.84
C PRO A 546 -14.08 -28.49 12.23
N GLU A 547 -14.29 -29.80 12.17
CA GLU A 547 -13.30 -30.83 12.55
C GLU A 547 -12.16 -30.94 11.54
N ALA A 548 -12.37 -30.48 10.30
CA ALA A 548 -11.33 -30.46 9.27
C ALA A 548 -10.15 -29.56 9.68
N VAL A 549 -10.40 -28.56 10.54
CA VAL A 549 -9.42 -27.63 11.14
C VAL A 549 -8.48 -28.32 12.15
N PHE A 550 -8.61 -29.63 12.37
CA PHE A 550 -7.73 -30.37 13.28
C PHE A 550 -7.06 -31.58 12.64
N ASP A 551 -7.20 -31.76 11.31
CA ASP A 551 -6.58 -32.86 10.58
C ASP A 551 -5.10 -32.54 10.24
N PRO A 552 -4.12 -33.28 10.79
CA PRO A 552 -2.69 -33.07 10.50
C PRO A 552 -2.29 -33.37 9.05
N ALA A 553 -3.12 -34.12 8.30
CA ALA A 553 -2.88 -34.49 6.91
C ALA A 553 -3.48 -33.49 5.91
N ALA A 554 -4.31 -32.55 6.38
CA ALA A 554 -4.98 -31.60 5.54
C ALA A 554 -4.11 -30.35 5.31
N SER A 555 -3.91 -29.97 4.06
CA SER A 555 -3.00 -28.89 3.64
C SER A 555 -3.64 -27.50 3.73
N TRP A 556 -4.30 -27.18 4.84
CA TRP A 556 -4.78 -25.83 5.09
C TRP A 556 -3.94 -25.22 6.22
N GLN A 557 -3.20 -24.16 5.90
CA GLN A 557 -2.62 -23.27 6.91
C GLN A 557 -3.80 -22.51 7.54
N ILE A 558 -3.84 -22.37 8.88
CA ILE A 558 -4.83 -21.52 9.57
C ILE A 558 -4.55 -20.07 9.19
N ARG A 559 -4.90 -19.64 7.98
CA ARG A 559 -5.04 -18.21 7.74
C ARG A 559 -6.25 -17.78 8.55
N ALA A 560 -6.01 -17.04 9.62
CA ALA A 560 -7.08 -16.42 10.38
C ALA A 560 -7.97 -15.63 9.40
N PRO A 561 -9.30 -15.82 9.43
CA PRO A 561 -10.19 -15.13 8.51
C PRO A 561 -10.04 -13.61 8.70
N ARG A 562 -10.04 -12.87 7.59
CA ARG A 562 -10.07 -11.41 7.65
C ARG A 562 -11.47 -10.98 8.00
N PHE A 563 -11.58 -10.00 8.90
CA PHE A 563 -12.86 -9.48 9.34
C PHE A 563 -13.13 -8.12 8.70
N ARG A 564 -14.38 -7.90 8.29
CA ARG A 564 -14.86 -6.59 7.86
C ARG A 564 -14.88 -5.62 9.05
N PRO A 565 -14.70 -4.30 8.80
CA PRO A 565 -14.95 -3.26 9.78
C PRO A 565 -16.25 -3.47 10.57
N PRO A 566 -16.28 -3.11 11.86
CA PRO A 566 -17.45 -3.31 12.70
C PRO A 566 -18.64 -2.49 12.20
N LEU A 567 -19.84 -3.04 12.34
CA LEU A 567 -21.05 -2.26 12.09
C LEU A 567 -21.26 -1.29 13.27
N VAL A 568 -21.03 0.00 13.04
CA VAL A 568 -21.27 1.04 14.05
C VAL A 568 -22.61 1.71 13.74
N ALA A 569 -23.64 1.34 14.50
CA ALA A 569 -24.95 1.98 14.38
C ALA A 569 -24.89 3.42 14.91
N PRO A 570 -25.58 4.38 14.26
CA PRO A 570 -25.80 5.70 14.84
C PRO A 570 -26.50 5.59 16.19
N ASP A 571 -26.21 6.51 17.11
CA ASP A 571 -26.97 6.62 18.35
C ASP A 571 -28.41 7.11 18.09
N ALA A 572 -29.23 7.17 19.15
CA ALA A 572 -30.62 7.64 19.05
C ALA A 572 -30.77 9.07 18.50
N GLY A 573 -29.68 9.86 18.50
CA GLY A 573 -29.62 11.20 17.92
C GLY A 573 -29.02 11.25 16.52
N GLY A 574 -28.81 10.10 15.87
CA GLY A 574 -28.23 9.98 14.53
C GLY A 574 -26.73 10.25 14.47
N ARG A 575 -26.03 10.34 15.60
CA ARG A 575 -24.58 10.55 15.62
C ARG A 575 -23.88 9.21 15.50
N THR A 576 -23.00 9.09 14.51
CA THR A 576 -22.07 7.98 14.41
C THR A 576 -21.03 8.07 15.52
N ARG A 577 -20.77 6.94 16.18
CA ARG A 577 -19.68 6.80 17.13
C ARG A 577 -18.41 6.36 16.40
N PRO A 578 -17.23 6.62 16.97
CA PRO A 578 -16.01 6.02 16.46
C PRO A 578 -16.07 4.49 16.62
N PRO A 579 -15.39 3.73 15.73
CA PRO A 579 -15.29 2.29 15.89
C PRO A 579 -14.63 1.93 17.23
N PRO A 580 -15.00 0.79 17.84
CA PRO A 580 -14.33 0.30 19.04
C PRO A 580 -12.84 0.08 18.77
N GLN A 581 -12.01 0.24 19.80
CA GLN A 581 -10.55 0.12 19.72
C GLN A 581 -10.02 -0.72 20.89
N ILE A 582 -8.76 -1.17 20.78
CA ILE A 582 -8.00 -1.82 21.86
C ILE A 582 -6.70 -1.05 22.07
N ARG A 583 -6.52 -0.46 23.27
CA ARG A 583 -5.29 0.20 23.75
C ARG A 583 -4.79 1.39 22.92
N LEU A 584 -5.61 1.95 22.04
CA LEU A 584 -5.30 3.16 21.26
C LEU A 584 -5.13 4.40 22.16
N ASP A 585 -5.92 4.47 23.24
CA ASP A 585 -5.78 5.48 24.30
C ASP A 585 -4.43 5.38 25.03
N ARG A 586 -3.95 4.16 25.30
CA ARG A 586 -2.61 3.93 25.85
C ARG A 586 -1.50 4.36 24.88
N ALA A 587 -1.67 4.08 23.58
CA ALA A 587 -0.76 4.56 22.55
C ALA A 587 -0.70 6.10 22.52
N LEU A 588 -1.85 6.77 22.62
CA LEU A 588 -1.94 8.23 22.71
C LEU A 588 -1.28 8.80 23.98
N GLU A 589 -1.51 8.18 25.15
CA GLU A 589 -0.83 8.60 26.40
C GLU A 589 0.69 8.50 26.25
N PHE A 590 1.19 7.42 25.65
CA PHE A 590 2.62 7.27 25.39
C PHE A 590 3.15 8.30 24.37
N LEU A 591 2.42 8.55 23.28
CA LEU A 591 2.92 9.42 22.21
C LEU A 591 2.78 10.92 22.53
N ILE A 592 1.66 11.34 23.11
CA ILE A 592 1.32 12.77 23.27
C ILE A 592 0.89 13.16 24.69
N GLY A 593 0.73 12.21 25.62
CA GLY A 593 0.22 12.50 26.97
C GLY A 593 1.05 13.50 27.76
N ASP A 594 2.36 13.56 27.54
CA ASP A 594 3.24 14.56 28.18
C ASP A 594 3.11 15.97 27.60
N ARG A 595 2.69 16.08 26.33
CA ARG A 595 2.37 17.38 25.71
C ARG A 595 0.98 17.88 26.13
N LEU A 596 0.16 17.01 26.70
CA LEU A 596 -1.18 17.31 27.24
C LEU A 596 -1.20 17.42 28.78
N ALA A 597 -0.05 17.38 29.45
CA ALA A 597 0.06 17.47 30.91
C ALA A 597 -0.23 18.88 31.44
#